data_AF-A0A932Q7Q4-F1
#
_entry.id   AF-A0A932Q7Q4-F1
#
_cell.length_a   1.000
_cell.length_b   1.000
_cell.length_c   1.000
_cell.angle_alpha   90.00
_cell.angle_beta   90.00
_cell.angle_gamma   90.00
#
_symmetry.space_group_name_H-M   'P 1'
#
loop_
_entity.id
_entity.type
_entity.pdbx_description
1 polymer ?
#
loop_
_entity_poly.entity_id
_entity_poly.type
_entity_poly.pdbx_seq_one_letter_code
_entity_poly.pdbx_strand_id
1 'polypeptide(L)'
;MIDPGAEFKFAPKAASCAAAATHARCFCTEWQVPAELPYFNGHFPQNPVLPAVAIIDATAELIGQALGASTPVLSGVKSAKFMSPITPGLLLNITIHEISGEWMAEWRNPALAATSRDADCLVALLTLRL
;
A
#
# COMPACT_ATOMS: atom_id res chain seq x y z
N MET A 1 10.09 -0.22 -21.04
CA MET A 1 10.61 0.98 -20.35
C MET A 1 9.39 1.74 -19.87
N ILE A 2 9.23 1.96 -18.57
CA ILE A 2 8.12 2.78 -18.04
C ILE A 2 8.31 4.19 -18.63
N ASP A 3 7.26 4.76 -19.20
CA ASP A 3 7.31 6.13 -19.71
C ASP A 3 7.65 7.08 -18.55
N PRO A 4 8.77 7.83 -18.62
CA PRO A 4 9.17 8.75 -17.56
C PRO A 4 8.18 9.90 -17.32
N GLY A 5 7.22 10.13 -18.24
CA GLY A 5 6.15 11.10 -18.08
C GLY A 5 4.83 10.54 -17.53
N ALA A 6 4.71 9.22 -17.38
CA ALA A 6 3.48 8.60 -16.91
C ALA A 6 3.47 8.54 -15.38
N GLU A 7 2.81 9.52 -14.75
CA GLU A 7 2.75 9.62 -13.29
C GLU A 7 2.01 8.44 -12.66
N PHE A 8 2.61 7.88 -11.61
CA PHE A 8 1.88 7.06 -10.67
C PHE A 8 0.91 7.94 -9.90
N LYS A 9 -0.39 7.70 -10.07
CA LYS A 9 -1.42 8.38 -9.30
C LYS A 9 -2.04 7.41 -8.30
N PHE A 10 -1.63 7.54 -7.05
CA PHE A 10 -2.29 6.83 -5.97
C PHE A 10 -3.62 7.53 -5.65
N ALA A 11 -4.74 6.80 -5.74
CA ALA A 11 -6.08 7.36 -5.57
C ALA A 11 -6.92 6.46 -4.65
N PRO A 12 -6.59 6.44 -3.35
CA PRO A 12 -7.26 5.59 -2.38
C PRO A 12 -8.60 6.20 -1.96
N LYS A 13 -9.54 5.35 -1.51
CA LYS A 13 -10.81 5.78 -0.92
C LYS A 13 -10.72 5.64 0.59
N ALA A 14 -11.17 6.65 1.33
CA ALA A 14 -11.26 6.57 2.78
C ALA A 14 -12.10 5.35 3.19
N ALA A 15 -11.60 4.57 4.14
CA ALA A 15 -12.31 3.42 4.71
C ALA A 15 -12.37 3.54 6.23
N SER A 16 -13.42 3.02 6.84
CA SER A 16 -13.50 2.96 8.30
C SER A 16 -12.58 1.84 8.81
N CYS A 17 -11.76 2.13 9.81
CA CYS A 17 -10.97 1.07 10.43
C CYS A 17 -11.82 0.23 11.39
N ALA A 18 -11.80 -1.10 11.24
CA ALA A 18 -12.36 -2.01 12.25
C ALA A 18 -11.34 -2.39 13.34
N ALA A 19 -10.08 -1.96 13.22
CA ALA A 19 -9.02 -2.34 14.14
C ALA A 19 -9.25 -1.74 15.54
N ALA A 20 -9.15 -2.58 16.57
CA ALA A 20 -9.12 -2.16 17.96
C ALA A 20 -8.02 -1.11 18.16
N ALA A 21 -8.42 0.10 18.57
CA ALA A 21 -7.55 1.28 18.65
C ALA A 21 -6.53 1.14 19.80
N THR A 22 -5.46 0.39 19.57
CA THR A 22 -4.33 0.27 20.52
C THR A 22 -3.25 1.33 20.25
N HIS A 23 -3.22 1.94 19.05
CA HIS A 23 -2.20 2.89 18.61
C HIS A 23 -2.71 4.34 18.57
N ALA A 24 -1.82 5.30 18.83
CA ALA A 24 -2.15 6.72 18.93
C ALA A 24 -2.75 7.31 17.64
N ARG A 25 -2.34 6.78 16.48
CA ARG A 25 -2.91 7.10 15.17
C ARG A 25 -3.06 5.84 14.33
N CYS A 26 -4.23 5.70 13.73
CA CYS A 26 -4.59 4.58 12.87
C CYS A 26 -5.38 5.12 11.68
N PHE A 27 -4.98 4.74 10.46
CA PHE A 27 -5.63 5.15 9.22
C PHE A 27 -5.93 3.93 8.38
N CYS A 28 -7.14 3.87 7.82
CA CYS A 28 -7.58 2.73 7.03
C CYS A 28 -8.17 3.24 5.72
N THR A 29 -7.83 2.55 4.64
CA THR A 29 -8.22 2.98 3.30
C THR A 29 -8.36 1.77 2.40
N GLU A 30 -9.16 1.93 1.36
CA GLU A 30 -9.34 0.94 0.32
C GLU A 30 -8.75 1.47 -0.98
N TRP A 31 -8.07 0.61 -1.73
CA TRP A 31 -7.58 0.94 -3.06
C TRP A 31 -7.89 -0.18 -4.05
N GLN A 32 -8.61 0.19 -5.11
CA GLN A 32 -8.82 -0.63 -6.29
C GLN A 32 -7.70 -0.31 -7.29
N VAL A 33 -6.81 -1.25 -7.52
CA VAL A 33 -5.62 -1.06 -8.37
C VAL A 33 -6.07 -0.84 -9.82
N PRO A 34 -5.86 0.35 -10.43
CA PRO A 34 -6.25 0.59 -11.82
C PRO A 34 -5.45 -0.31 -12.75
N ALA A 35 -6.12 -0.97 -13.70
CA ALA A 35 -5.45 -1.90 -14.61
C ALA A 35 -4.56 -1.19 -15.64
N GLU A 36 -4.80 0.11 -15.83
CA GLU A 36 -4.17 0.98 -16.81
C GLU A 36 -2.89 1.62 -16.28
N LEU A 37 -2.46 1.30 -15.04
CA LEU A 37 -1.22 1.85 -14.50
C LEU A 37 -0.05 1.52 -15.43
N PRO A 38 0.81 2.51 -15.77
CA PRO A 38 1.92 2.33 -16.70
C PRO A 38 2.88 1.20 -16.32
N TYR A 39 2.97 0.90 -15.01
CA TYR A 39 3.76 -0.21 -14.49
C TYR A 39 3.41 -1.56 -15.12
N PHE A 40 2.13 -1.80 -15.43
CA PHE A 40 1.69 -3.08 -15.98
C PHE A 40 2.03 -3.29 -17.46
N ASN A 41 2.41 -2.22 -18.19
CA ASN A 41 2.77 -2.29 -19.62
C ASN A 41 4.16 -2.88 -19.89
N GLY A 42 4.88 -3.34 -18.87
CA GLY A 42 6.22 -3.89 -19.03
C GLY A 42 6.86 -4.48 -17.79
N HIS A 43 6.28 -4.28 -16.60
CA HIS A 43 6.71 -4.98 -15.39
C HIS A 43 6.12 -6.40 -15.39
N PHE A 44 6.83 -7.29 -16.10
CA PHE A 44 6.50 -8.68 -16.44
C PHE A 44 5.37 -8.83 -17.48
N PRO A 45 5.70 -8.90 -18.79
CA PRO A 45 4.71 -8.90 -19.89
C PRO A 45 3.63 -9.98 -19.83
N GLN A 46 3.92 -11.15 -19.24
CA GLN A 46 2.97 -12.26 -19.13
C GLN A 46 2.30 -12.36 -17.75
N ASN A 47 2.82 -11.64 -16.75
CA ASN A 47 2.35 -11.67 -15.36
C ASN A 47 2.48 -10.29 -14.74
N PRO A 48 1.68 -9.29 -15.19
CA PRO A 48 1.82 -7.91 -14.75
C PRO A 48 1.62 -7.78 -13.24
N VAL A 49 2.61 -7.19 -12.56
CA VAL A 49 2.56 -6.95 -11.11
C VAL A 49 3.04 -5.56 -10.76
N LEU A 50 2.51 -4.98 -9.68
CA LEU A 50 2.93 -3.68 -9.20
C LEU A 50 4.36 -3.76 -8.63
N PRO A 51 5.29 -2.88 -9.01
CA PRO A 51 6.64 -2.86 -8.48
C PRO A 51 6.68 -2.56 -6.98
N ALA A 52 7.66 -3.13 -6.26
CA ALA A 52 7.86 -2.88 -4.84
C ALA A 52 8.04 -1.38 -4.50
N VAL A 53 8.73 -0.62 -5.35
CA VAL A 53 8.95 0.82 -5.15
C VAL A 53 7.63 1.61 -5.18
N ALA A 54 6.70 1.26 -6.07
CA ALA A 54 5.40 1.91 -6.14
C ALA A 54 4.55 1.66 -4.87
N ILE A 55 4.71 0.50 -4.23
CA ILE A 55 4.04 0.17 -2.95
C ILE A 55 4.63 1.01 -1.81
N ILE A 56 5.96 1.19 -1.79
CA ILE A 56 6.63 2.04 -0.80
C ILE A 56 6.21 3.50 -0.96
N ASP A 57 6.23 4.01 -2.19
CA ASP A 57 5.84 5.40 -2.51
C ASP A 57 4.37 5.67 -2.14
N ALA A 58 3.46 4.78 -2.52
CA ALA A 58 2.04 4.87 -2.15
C ALA A 58 1.84 4.87 -0.62
N THR A 59 2.61 4.07 0.10
CA THR A 59 2.56 4.03 1.57
C THR A 59 3.04 5.35 2.17
N ALA A 60 4.14 5.92 1.66
CA ALA A 60 4.63 7.22 2.11
C ALA A 60 3.61 8.33 1.81
N GLU A 61 3.02 8.32 0.62
CA GLU A 61 1.97 9.27 0.22
C GLU A 61 0.76 9.19 1.15
N LEU A 62 0.28 7.98 1.47
CA LEU A 62 -0.82 7.77 2.41
C LEU A 62 -0.56 8.34 3.80
N ILE A 63 0.63 8.07 4.34
CA ILE A 63 1.02 8.60 5.65
C ILE A 63 1.08 10.13 5.58
N GLY A 64 1.65 10.70 4.51
CA GLY A 64 1.70 12.15 4.30
C GLY A 64 0.31 12.79 4.25
N GLN A 65 -0.60 12.25 3.44
CA GLN A 65 -1.99 12.70 3.36
C GLN A 65 -2.68 12.64 4.73
N ALA A 66 -2.48 11.55 5.48
CA ALA A 66 -3.05 11.38 6.82
C ALA A 66 -2.48 12.37 7.86
N LEU A 67 -1.25 12.85 7.66
CA LEU A 67 -0.60 13.89 8.46
C LEU A 67 -0.91 15.31 7.98
N GLY A 68 -1.61 15.48 6.84
CA GLY A 68 -1.81 16.78 6.20
C GLY A 68 -0.53 17.36 5.57
N ALA A 69 0.48 16.52 5.32
CA ALA A 69 1.71 16.92 4.65
C ALA A 69 1.52 16.85 3.12
N SER A 70 1.84 17.94 2.42
CA SER A 70 1.75 18.03 0.96
C SER A 70 2.80 17.19 0.22
N THR A 71 3.95 16.93 0.87
CA THR A 71 5.05 16.14 0.31
C THR A 71 5.76 15.37 1.44
N PRO A 72 5.30 14.15 1.80
CA PRO A 72 6.00 13.33 2.77
C PRO A 72 7.39 12.96 2.26
N VAL A 73 8.42 13.13 3.09
CA VAL A 73 9.79 12.75 2.74
C VAL A 73 10.08 11.40 3.36
N LEU A 74 10.23 10.35 2.54
CA LEU A 74 10.63 9.05 3.07
C LEU A 74 12.08 9.13 3.60
N SER A 75 12.23 9.09 4.92
CA SER A 75 13.55 9.17 5.59
C SER A 75 14.21 7.81 5.75
N GLY A 76 13.43 6.72 5.74
CA GLY A 76 13.97 5.37 5.70
C GLY A 76 12.93 4.25 5.65
N VAL A 77 13.35 3.09 5.14
CA VAL A 77 12.59 1.83 5.16
C VAL A 77 13.25 0.88 6.15
N LYS A 78 12.61 0.61 7.29
CA LYS A 78 13.11 -0.34 8.29
C LYS A 78 12.88 -1.78 7.85
N SER A 79 11.70 -2.06 7.31
CA SER A 79 11.39 -3.35 6.70
C SER A 79 10.31 -3.20 5.63
N ALA A 80 10.37 -4.04 4.60
CA ALA A 80 9.32 -4.19 3.60
C ALA A 80 9.25 -5.66 3.20
N LYS A 81 8.09 -6.28 3.39
CA LYS A 81 7.81 -7.67 3.00
C LYS A 81 6.67 -7.69 2.00
N PHE A 82 6.87 -8.36 0.87
CA PHE A 82 5.88 -8.51 -0.20
C PHE A 82 5.55 -9.99 -0.31
N MET A 83 4.39 -10.39 0.22
CA MET A 83 4.02 -11.79 0.39
C MET A 83 3.22 -12.33 -0.80
N SER A 84 2.55 -11.46 -1.55
CA SER A 84 1.74 -11.81 -2.71
C SER A 84 1.83 -10.70 -3.76
N PRO A 85 1.78 -11.02 -5.07
CA PRO A 85 1.78 -10.00 -6.11
C PRO A 85 0.50 -9.14 -6.08
N ILE A 86 0.67 -7.84 -6.29
CA ILE A 86 -0.44 -6.93 -6.59
C ILE A 86 -0.64 -6.90 -8.10
N THR A 87 -1.76 -7.43 -8.57
CA THR A 87 -2.11 -7.50 -10.00
C THR A 87 -3.09 -6.39 -10.39
N PRO A 88 -3.22 -6.09 -11.70
CA PRO A 88 -4.28 -5.23 -12.22
C PRO A 88 -5.66 -5.60 -11.66
N GLY A 89 -6.42 -4.61 -11.21
CA GLY A 89 -7.78 -4.83 -10.70
C GLY A 89 -7.87 -5.49 -9.31
N LEU A 90 -6.75 -5.66 -8.60
CA LEU A 90 -6.79 -6.16 -7.23
C LEU A 90 -7.41 -5.12 -6.28
N LEU A 91 -8.32 -5.55 -5.41
CA LEU A 91 -8.83 -4.74 -4.30
C LEU A 91 -7.93 -4.92 -3.08
N LEU A 92 -7.58 -3.82 -2.43
CA LEU A 92 -6.68 -3.82 -1.27
C LEU A 92 -7.27 -2.98 -0.14
N ASN A 93 -7.24 -3.54 1.07
CA ASN A 93 -7.44 -2.80 2.31
C ASN A 93 -6.07 -2.49 2.90
N ILE A 94 -5.83 -1.23 3.20
CA ILE A 94 -4.55 -0.74 3.72
C ILE A 94 -4.81 -0.14 5.10
N THR A 95 -4.11 -0.67 6.09
CA THR A 95 -4.17 -0.20 7.48
C THR A 95 -2.80 0.32 7.87
N ILE A 96 -2.76 1.53 8.43
CA ILE A 96 -1.53 2.21 8.83
C ILE A 96 -1.61 2.53 10.31
N HIS A 97 -0.55 2.21 11.05
CA HIS A 97 -0.40 2.47 12.47
C HIS A 97 0.85 3.31 12.73
N GLU A 98 0.74 4.32 13.58
CA GLU A 98 1.89 4.98 14.18
C GLU A 98 2.36 4.21 15.42
N ILE A 99 3.63 3.82 15.44
CA ILE A 99 4.26 3.07 16.53
C ILE A 99 5.56 3.78 16.91
N SER A 100 5.53 4.56 17.99
CA SER A 100 6.73 5.23 18.55
C SER A 100 7.54 6.04 17.51
N GLY A 101 6.86 6.80 16.65
CA GLY A 101 7.51 7.59 15.59
C GLY A 101 7.88 6.81 14.33
N GLU A 102 7.55 5.53 14.24
CA GLU A 102 7.60 4.73 13.02
C GLU A 102 6.19 4.46 12.50
N TRP A 103 6.08 4.19 11.20
CA TRP A 103 4.80 3.90 10.54
C TRP A 103 4.78 2.46 10.06
N MET A 104 3.84 1.66 10.56
CA MET A 104 3.60 0.31 10.08
C MET A 104 2.39 0.30 9.14
N ALA A 105 2.55 -0.24 7.94
CA ALA A 105 1.48 -0.35 6.96
C ALA A 105 1.24 -1.80 6.56
N GLU A 106 0.00 -2.25 6.70
CA GLU A 106 -0.49 -3.57 6.31
C GLU A 106 -1.39 -3.44 5.08
N TRP A 107 -0.98 -4.06 3.98
CA TRP A 107 -1.74 -4.14 2.74
C TRP A 107 -2.36 -5.54 2.64
N ARG A 108 -3.69 -5.64 2.57
CA ARG A 108 -4.42 -6.90 2.63
C ARG A 108 -5.38 -7.04 1.47
N ASN A 109 -5.48 -8.25 0.91
CA ASN A 109 -6.51 -8.60 -0.07
C ASN A 109 -7.75 -9.11 0.68
N PRO A 110 -8.86 -8.34 0.73
CA PRO A 110 -10.05 -8.75 1.46
C PRO A 110 -10.73 -9.99 0.86
N ALA A 111 -10.51 -10.29 -0.43
CA ALA A 111 -11.09 -11.48 -1.06
C ALA A 111 -10.52 -12.79 -0.49
N LEU A 112 -9.30 -12.77 0.08
CA LEU A 112 -8.69 -13.95 0.69
C LEU A 112 -9.18 -14.19 2.12
N ALA A 113 -9.75 -13.18 2.78
CA ALA A 113 -10.21 -13.27 4.17
C ALA A 113 -11.40 -14.22 4.37
N ALA A 114 -12.19 -14.43 3.32
CA ALA A 114 -13.32 -15.37 3.36
C ALA A 114 -12.90 -16.84 3.26
N THR A 115 -11.66 -17.13 2.83
CA THR A 115 -11.23 -18.47 2.40
C THR A 115 -9.96 -18.99 3.05
N SER A 116 -9.27 -18.19 3.86
CA SER A 116 -7.92 -18.51 4.36
C SER A 116 -7.65 -17.93 5.75
N ARG A 117 -6.48 -18.22 6.34
CA ARG A 117 -6.09 -17.60 7.63
C ARG A 117 -5.77 -16.13 7.40
N ASP A 118 -5.93 -15.30 8.42
CA ASP A 118 -5.64 -13.84 8.34
C ASP A 118 -4.26 -13.49 7.76
N ALA A 119 -3.25 -14.33 7.98
CA ALA A 119 -1.90 -14.13 7.44
C ALA A 119 -1.84 -14.29 5.91
N ASP A 120 -2.69 -15.15 5.34
CA ASP A 120 -2.74 -15.44 3.91
C ASP A 120 -3.37 -14.27 3.11
N CYS A 121 -4.05 -13.36 3.81
CA CYS A 121 -4.61 -12.14 3.23
C CYS A 121 -3.57 -11.02 3.09
N LEU A 122 -2.42 -11.12 3.77
CA LEU A 122 -1.39 -10.09 3.77
C LEU A 122 -0.66 -10.10 2.43
N VAL A 123 -0.69 -8.96 1.74
CA VAL A 123 -0.05 -8.73 0.45
C VAL A 123 1.29 -8.05 0.65
N ALA A 124 1.33 -7.00 1.50
CA ALA A 124 2.55 -6.33 1.89
C ALA A 124 2.51 -5.86 3.35
N LEU A 125 3.68 -5.84 4.01
CA LEU A 125 3.87 -5.27 5.33
C LEU A 125 5.12 -4.38 5.30
N LEU A 126 4.95 -3.10 5.62
CA LEU A 126 6.00 -2.10 5.59
C LEU A 126 6.17 -1.46 6.96
N THR A 127 7.42 -1.11 7.29
CA THR A 127 7.73 -0.23 8.41
C THR A 127 8.63 0.89 7.91
N LEU A 128 8.12 2.11 7.94
CA LEU A 128 8.70 3.29 7.32
C LEU A 128 8.95 4.38 8.36
N ARG A 129 9.86 5.29 8.04
CA ARG A 129 9.99 6.60 8.67
C ARG A 129 9.81 7.68 7.61
N LEU A 130 9.00 8.67 7.94
CA LEU A 130 8.92 9.94 7.19
C LEU A 130 9.84 11.00 7.81
#